data_AF-A0A4U1CIF3-F1
#
_entry.id   AF-A0A4U1CIF3-F1
#
_cell.length_a   1.000
_cell.length_b   1.000
_cell.length_c   1.000
_cell.angle_alpha   90.00
_cell.angle_beta   90.00
_cell.angle_gamma   90.00
#
_symmetry.space_group_name_H-M   'P 1'
#
loop_
_entity.id
_entity.type
_entity.pdbx_description
1 polymer ?
#
loop_
_entity_poly.entity_id
_entity_poly.type
_entity_poly.pdbx_seq_one_letter_code
_entity_poly.pdbx_strand_id
1 'polypeptide(L)' 'MKLAYFIFFGIFIGFAFALIDTIVGNAEISAIEAGDSDLLKNLSVSKLAIYSAIGAITGAAFYAVVTKAVKKKTKT' A
#
# COMPACT_ATOMS: atom_id res chain seq x y z
N MET A 1 5.30 1.12 20.94
CA MET A 1 4.28 0.99 19.87
C MET A 1 4.09 -0.48 19.54
N LYS A 2 2.87 -0.95 19.25
CA LYS A 2 2.61 -2.36 18.92
C LYS A 2 2.88 -2.63 17.43
N LEU A 3 3.47 -3.79 17.11
CA LEU A 3 3.71 -4.25 15.73
C LEU A 3 2.44 -4.19 14.87
N ALA A 4 1.29 -4.56 15.45
CA ALA A 4 0.00 -4.54 14.77
C ALA A 4 -0.32 -3.18 14.12
N TYR A 5 0.02 -2.05 14.75
CA TYR A 5 -0.26 -0.73 14.18
C TYR A 5 0.52 -0.47 12.89
N PHE A 6 1.78 -0.92 12.82
CA PHE A 6 2.60 -0.78 11.63
C PHE A 6 2.12 -1.68 10.49
N ILE A 7 1.66 -2.89 10.83
CA ILE A 7 1.06 -3.81 9.86
C ILE A 7 -0.22 -3.20 9.29
N PHE A 8 -1.14 -2.72 10.13
CA PHE A 8 -2.39 -2.10 9.66
C PHE A 8 -2.14 -0.84 8.82
N PHE A 9 -1.19 0.00 9.24
CA PHE A 9 -0.79 1.16 8.47
C PHE A 9 -0.21 0.77 7.10
N GLY A 10 0.63 -0.26 7.08
CA GLY A 10 1.18 -0.83 5.86
C GLY A 10 0.08 -1.35 4.92
N ILE A 11 -0.88 -2.12 5.44
CA ILE A 11 -2.05 -2.62 4.68
C ILE A 11 -2.82 -1.45 4.07
N PHE A 12 -3.14 -0.42 4.85
CA PHE A 12 -3.89 0.75 4.39
C PHE A 12 -3.16 1.49 3.26
N ILE A 13 -1.85 1.68 3.40
CA ILE A 13 -1.02 2.28 2.36
C ILE A 13 -1.02 1.40 1.10
N GLY A 14 -0.81 0.09 1.24
CA GLY A 14 -0.85 -0.85 0.12
C GLY A 14 -2.17 -0.78 -0.63
N PHE A 15 -3.29 -0.75 0.09
CA PHE A 15 -4.62 -0.58 -0.48
C PHE A 15 -4.75 0.73 -1.28
N ALA A 16 -4.30 1.85 -0.71
CA ALA A 16 -4.30 3.14 -1.40
C ALA A 16 -3.45 3.12 -2.68
N PHE A 17 -2.27 2.49 -2.66
CA PHE A 17 -1.44 2.32 -3.85
C PHE A 17 -2.14 1.48 -4.93
N ALA A 18 -2.82 0.40 -4.58
CA ALA A 18 -3.56 -0.40 -5.56
C ALA A 18 -4.71 0.38 -6.22
N LEU A 19 -5.37 1.27 -5.47
CA LEU A 19 -6.38 2.17 -6.01
C LEU A 19 -5.76 3.19 -6.98
N ILE A 20 -4.68 3.86 -6.57
CA ILE A 20 -3.98 4.85 -7.40
C ILE A 20 -3.46 4.20 -8.68
N ASP A 21 -2.80 3.05 -8.58
CA ASP A 21 -2.24 2.32 -9.73
C ASP A 21 -3.34 1.92 -10.72
N THR A 22 -4.52 1.54 -10.22
CA THR A 22 -5.69 1.26 -11.06
C THR A 22 -6.25 2.51 -11.72
N ILE A 23 -6.36 3.62 -10.98
CA ILE A 23 -6.83 4.90 -11.53
C ILE A 23 -5.87 5.40 -12.62
N VAL A 24 -4.56 5.35 -12.38
CA VAL A 24 -3.55 5.79 -13.35
C VAL A 24 -3.60 4.92 -14.60
N GLY A 25 -3.57 3.60 -14.45
CA GLY A 25 -3.65 2.69 -15.60
C GLY A 25 -4.95 2.85 -16.41
N ASN A 26 -6.08 3.10 -15.74
CA ASN A 26 -7.35 3.31 -16.43
C ASN A 26 -7.48 4.72 -17.04
N ALA A 27 -6.87 5.74 -16.44
CA ALA A 27 -6.83 7.10 -16.97
C ALA A 27 -6.03 7.16 -18.28
N GLU A 28 -4.93 6.40 -18.37
CA GLU A 28 -4.15 6.26 -19.61
C GLU A 28 -4.99 5.64 -20.74
N ILE A 29 -5.81 4.64 -20.43
CA ILE A 29 -6.70 3.99 -21.41
C ILE A 29 -7.88 4.90 -21.79
N SER A 30 -8.48 5.58 -20.81
CA SER A 30 -9.62 6.48 -21.03
C SER A 30 -9.25 7.76 -21.78
N ALA A 31 -7.97 8.16 -21.77
CA ALA A 31 -7.47 9.24 -22.61
C ALA A 31 -7.52 8.92 -24.11
N ILE A 32 -7.66 7.64 -24.48
CA ILE A 32 -7.66 7.13 -25.86
C ILE A 32 -9.08 6.80 -26.32
N GLU A 33 -9.92 6.23 -25.45
CA GLU A 33 -11.34 5.93 -25.72
C GLU A 33 -12.25 6.82 -24.85
N ALA A 34 -12.92 7.80 -25.47
CA ALA A 34 -13.82 8.75 -24.81
C ALA A 34 -15.20 8.16 -24.47
N GLY A 35 -15.24 6.95 -23.89
CA GLY A 35 -16.44 6.32 -23.35
C GLY A 35 -16.37 6.29 -21.83
N ASP A 36 -17.46 6.70 -21.17
CA ASP A 36 -17.65 6.84 -19.71
C ASP A 36 -16.51 6.32 -18.80
N SER A 37 -15.89 7.27 -18.12
CA SER A 37 -14.69 7.13 -17.30
C SER A 37 -14.88 6.21 -16.08
N ASP A 38 -14.87 4.89 -16.28
CA ASP A 38 -14.77 3.93 -15.17
C ASP A 38 -13.31 3.84 -14.70
N LEU A 39 -12.88 4.81 -13.89
CA LEU A 39 -11.52 4.87 -13.32
C LEU A 39 -11.17 3.64 -12.46
N LEU A 40 -12.17 2.86 -12.02
CA LEU A 40 -11.99 1.65 -11.22
C LEU A 40 -12.37 0.35 -11.98
N LYS A 41 -12.64 0.40 -13.29
CA LYS A 41 -13.12 -0.77 -14.06
C LYS A 41 -12.23 -2.00 -13.93
N ASN A 42 -10.92 -1.76 -13.93
CA ASN A 42 -9.90 -2.82 -13.88
C ASN A 42 -9.39 -3.10 -12.45
N LEU A 43 -10.10 -2.63 -11.42
CA LEU A 43 -9.73 -2.92 -10.04
C LEU A 43 -10.04 -4.38 -9.72
N SER A 44 -9.00 -5.20 -9.57
CA SER A 44 -9.17 -6.60 -9.15
C SER A 44 -8.94 -6.76 -7.64
N VAL A 45 -9.72 -7.66 -7.03
CA VAL A 45 -9.56 -8.05 -5.62
C VAL A 45 -8.17 -8.65 -5.37
N SER A 46 -7.63 -9.38 -6.35
CA SER A 46 -6.27 -9.94 -6.26
C SER A 46 -5.20 -8.85 -6.17
N LYS A 47 -5.33 -7.77 -6.95
CA LYS A 47 -4.41 -6.63 -6.89
C LYS A 47 -4.48 -5.91 -5.54
N LEU A 48 -5.68 -5.66 -5.03
CA LEU A 48 -5.88 -5.11 -3.69
C LEU A 48 -5.21 -5.98 -2.61
N ALA A 49 -5.39 -7.31 -2.69
CA ALA A 49 -4.80 -8.25 -1.73
C ALA A 49 -3.27 -8.28 -1.81
N ILE A 50 -2.69 -8.30 -3.02
CA ILE A 50 -1.24 -8.32 -3.23
C ILE A 50 -0.60 -7.05 -2.66
N TYR A 51 -1.11 -5.88 -3.02
CA TYR A 51 -0.54 -4.62 -2.55
C TYR A 51 -0.72 -4.45 -1.03
N SER A 52 -1.85 -4.89 -0.49
CA SER A 52 -2.08 -4.92 0.96
C SER A 52 -1.09 -5.83 1.69
N ALA A 53 -0.78 -7.01 1.12
CA ALA A 53 0.20 -7.93 1.67
C ALA A 53 1.63 -7.36 1.62
N ILE A 54 2.02 -6.73 0.49
CA ILE A 54 3.30 -6.02 0.36
C ILE A 54 3.39 -4.90 1.41
N GLY A 55 2.32 -4.13 1.57
CA GLY A 55 2.20 -3.09 2.59
C GLY A 55 2.37 -3.64 4.01
N ALA A 56 1.70 -4.74 4.35
CA ALA A 56 1.82 -5.42 5.63
C ALA A 56 3.27 -5.85 5.94
N ILE A 57 3.93 -6.48 4.98
CA ILE A 57 5.34 -6.92 5.08
C ILE A 57 6.26 -5.72 5.29
N THR A 58 6.05 -4.65 4.51
CA THR A 58 6.84 -3.41 4.61
C THR A 58 6.66 -2.75 5.97
N GLY A 59 5.42 -2.69 6.48
CA GLY A 59 5.12 -2.19 7.82
C GLY A 59 5.80 -2.99 8.92
N ALA A 60 5.78 -4.32 8.83
CA ALA A 60 6.48 -5.20 9.77
C ALA A 60 8.00 -5.01 9.74
N ALA A 61 8.59 -4.90 8.53
CA ALA A 61 10.00 -4.63 8.35
C ALA A 61 10.39 -3.27 8.94
N PHE A 62 9.59 -2.22 8.69
CA PHE A 62 9.82 -0.89 9.25
C PHE A 62 9.75 -0.89 10.78
N TYR A 63 8.79 -1.60 11.37
CA TYR A 63 8.73 -1.77 12.83
C TYR A 63 10.01 -2.40 13.40
N ALA A 64 10.57 -3.42 12.74
CA ALA A 64 11.81 -4.07 13.16
C ALA A 64 13.00 -3.09 13.11
N VAL A 65 13.07 -2.24 12.09
CA VAL A 65 14.11 -1.20 11.98
C VAL A 65 13.96 -0.14 13.07
N VAL A 66 12.75 0.39 13.27
CA VAL A 66 12.47 1.41 14.30
C VAL A 66 12.76 0.88 15.70
N THR A 67 12.33 -0.34 16.03
CA THR A 67 12.60 -0.94 17.34
C THR A 67 14.09 -1.18 17.58
N LYS A 68 14.86 -1.60 16.56
CA LYS A 68 16.33 -1.68 16.66
C LYS A 68 16.96 -0.31 16.90
N ALA A 69 16.52 0.72 16.16
CA ALA A 69 17.04 2.08 16.30
C ALA A 69 16.76 2.67 17.69
N VAL A 70 15.53 2.50 18.21
CA VAL A 70 15.15 2.97 19.56
C VAL A 70 15.99 2.27 20.63
N LYS A 71 16.12 0.93 20.57
CA LYS A 71 16.94 0.17 21.53
C LYS A 71 18.42 0.59 21.53
N LYS A 72 18.97 0.97 20.37
CA LYS A 72 20.34 1.47 20.25
C LYS A 72 20.50 2.83 20.95
N LYS A 73 19.51 3.71 20.83
CA LYS A 73 19.51 5.06 21.41
C LYS A 73 19.38 5.07 22.94
N THR A 74 18.76 4.04 23.53
CA THR A 74 18.57 3.93 25.00
C THR A 74 19.77 3.32 25.73
N LYS A 75 20.75 2.76 25.01
CA LYS A 75 21.96 2.14 25.58
C LYS A 75 23.19 3.06 25.60
N THR A 76 23.07 4.27 25.05
CA THR A 76 24.06 5.35 25.10
C THR A 76 23.56 6.44 26.01
#